data_AF-A0A6J1DXZ3-F1
#
_entry.id   AF-A0A6J1DXZ3-F1
#
_cell.length_a   1.000
_cell.length_b   1.000
_cell.length_c   1.000
_cell.angle_alpha   90.00
_cell.angle_beta   90.00
_cell.angle_gamma   90.00
#
_symmetry.space_group_name_H-M   'P 1'
#
loop_
_entity.id
_entity.type
_entity.pdbx_description
1 polymer ?
#
loop_
_entity_poly.entity_id
_entity_poly.type
_entity_poly.pdbx_seq_one_letter_code
_entity_poly.pdbx_strand_id
1 'polypeptide(L)'
;MERRVLVVCSVVGLLGILSAATGFVAEATRIKGSQVQFISTSECAYPRSPAMGLGLTSAISLLIAQLIVNVSSGCICCKRSPNPSNPNWKIALLSFVISWFSFIIAFLLLLTGAALNDQHGGGTMYFGNYYYYCYVVKPGVFAGGAILSLASVLLAIVYYLTLNLAKNNSPLWGNPAPSQGIALGQPQFPPQNTQQPVFVHEDTYVRRQYA
;
A
#
# COMPACT_ATOMS: atom_id res chain seq x y z
N MET A 1 15.35 -8.54 15.60
CA MET A 1 14.46 -7.66 14.81
C MET A 1 14.87 -6.22 15.08
N GLU A 2 15.01 -5.38 14.05
CA GLU A 2 15.40 -3.97 14.25
C GLU A 2 14.39 -3.24 15.14
N ARG A 3 14.85 -2.38 16.05
CA ARG A 3 13.99 -1.59 16.96
C ARG A 3 12.89 -0.84 16.21
N ARG A 4 13.21 -0.31 15.03
CA ARG A 4 12.28 0.41 14.16
C ARG A 4 11.12 -0.46 13.70
N VAL A 5 11.38 -1.71 13.31
CA VAL A 5 10.36 -2.64 12.82
C VAL A 5 9.35 -2.94 13.93
N LEU A 6 9.84 -3.20 15.14
CA LEU A 6 9.00 -3.43 16.32
C LEU A 6 8.09 -2.22 16.61
N VAL A 7 8.66 -1.01 16.62
CA VAL A 7 7.90 0.23 16.88
C VAL A 7 6.79 0.42 15.83
N VAL A 8 7.10 0.24 14.54
CA VAL A 8 6.11 0.39 13.46
C VAL A 8 4.99 -0.64 13.61
N CYS A 9 5.31 -1.91 13.80
CA CYS A 9 4.32 -2.96 13.99
C CYS A 9 3.44 -2.73 15.23
N SER A 10 4.03 -2.28 16.35
CA SER A 10 3.28 -1.97 17.56
C SER A 10 2.31 -0.81 17.36
N VAL A 11 2.76 0.31 16.77
CA VAL A 11 1.89 1.48 16.53
C VAL A 11 0.76 1.13 15.56
N VAL A 12 1.08 0.47 14.45
CA VAL A 12 0.10 0.04 13.44
C VAL A 12 -0.91 -0.96 14.03
N GLY A 13 -0.43 -1.92 14.83
CA GLY A 13 -1.28 -2.89 15.51
C GLY A 13 -2.25 -2.22 16.50
N LEU A 14 -1.77 -1.26 17.29
CA LEU A 14 -2.62 -0.50 18.22
C LEU A 14 -3.69 0.32 17.48
N LEU A 15 -3.33 0.98 16.38
CA LEU A 15 -4.28 1.71 15.54
C LEU A 15 -5.31 0.79 14.89
N GLY A 16 -4.91 -0.42 14.49
CA GLY A 16 -5.83 -1.44 13.97
C GLY A 16 -6.82 -1.93 15.03
N ILE A 17 -6.34 -2.21 16.24
CA ILE A 17 -7.20 -2.59 17.38
C ILE A 17 -8.16 -1.45 17.72
N LEU A 18 -7.67 -0.20 17.77
CA LEU A 18 -8.51 0.97 18.00
C LEU A 18 -9.59 1.11 16.92
N SER A 19 -9.22 0.96 15.65
CA SER A 19 -10.16 0.98 14.53
C SER A 19 -11.24 -0.09 14.68
N ALA A 20 -10.85 -1.34 14.95
CA ALA A 20 -11.80 -2.44 15.10
C ALA A 20 -12.72 -2.25 16.30
N ALA A 21 -12.17 -1.86 17.46
CA ALA A 21 -12.92 -1.64 18.68
C ALA A 21 -13.96 -0.52 18.48
N THR A 22 -13.54 0.64 17.97
CA THR A 22 -14.45 1.75 17.68
C THR A 22 -15.48 1.39 16.61
N GLY A 23 -15.12 0.58 15.61
CA GLY A 23 -16.06 0.05 14.61
C GLY A 23 -17.11 -0.88 15.20
N PHE A 24 -16.73 -1.82 16.08
CA PHE A 24 -17.69 -2.68 16.78
C PHE A 24 -18.59 -1.90 17.75
N VAL A 25 -18.04 -0.91 18.45
CA VAL A 25 -18.86 -0.04 19.32
C VAL A 25 -19.79 0.82 18.47
N ALA A 26 -19.36 1.31 17.30
CA ALA A 26 -20.24 2.00 16.35
C ALA A 26 -21.38 1.09 15.89
N GLU A 27 -21.11 -0.18 15.56
CA GLU A 27 -22.15 -1.17 15.23
C GLU A 27 -23.15 -1.33 16.38
N ALA A 28 -22.67 -1.48 17.63
CA ALA A 28 -23.52 -1.69 18.79
C ALA A 28 -24.39 -0.46 19.13
N THR A 29 -23.87 0.74 18.86
CA THR A 29 -24.51 2.02 19.19
C THR A 29 -25.24 2.68 18.02
N ARG A 30 -25.21 2.07 16.82
CA ARG A 30 -25.89 2.60 15.62
C ARG A 30 -27.38 2.77 15.86
N ILE A 31 -27.97 3.72 15.15
CA ILE A 31 -29.42 3.91 15.15
C ILE A 31 -30.08 2.68 14.52
N LYS A 32 -31.10 2.13 15.18
CA LYS A 32 -31.91 1.02 14.67
C LYS A 32 -33.23 1.53 14.11
N GLY A 33 -33.79 0.83 13.12
CA GLY A 33 -35.08 1.20 12.52
C GLY A 33 -36.23 1.29 13.53
N SER A 34 -36.20 0.45 14.58
CA SER A 34 -37.20 0.48 15.66
C SER A 34 -37.13 1.71 16.56
N GLN A 35 -36.06 2.51 16.47
CA GLN A 35 -35.86 3.71 17.29
C GLN A 35 -36.19 5.00 16.54
N VAL A 36 -36.46 4.91 15.23
CA VAL A 36 -36.82 6.06 14.39
C VAL A 36 -38.30 6.35 14.58
N GLN A 37 -38.63 7.62 14.87
CA GLN A 37 -40.01 8.08 14.99
C GLN A 37 -40.41 8.85 13.73
N PHE A 38 -41.57 8.51 13.17
CA PHE A 38 -42.19 9.25 12.07
C PHE A 38 -43.02 10.39 12.67
N ILE A 39 -42.51 11.62 12.62
CA ILE A 39 -43.21 12.80 13.14
C ILE A 39 -44.29 13.25 12.16
N SER A 40 -44.01 13.18 10.86
CA SER A 40 -44.94 13.51 9.78
C SER A 40 -44.67 12.65 8.55
N THR A 41 -45.45 12.82 7.48
CA THR A 41 -45.23 12.15 6.18
C THR A 41 -43.90 12.53 5.52
N SER A 42 -43.21 13.57 6.02
CA SER A 42 -41.95 14.08 5.48
C SER A 42 -40.84 14.28 6.52
N GLU A 43 -41.03 13.82 7.76
CA GLU A 43 -40.08 14.11 8.84
C GLU A 43 -39.85 12.92 9.77
N CYS A 44 -38.57 12.63 9.98
CA CYS A 44 -38.08 11.51 10.78
C CYS A 44 -37.26 12.06 11.96
N ALA A 45 -37.66 11.73 13.18
CA ALA A 45 -36.84 11.97 14.35
C ALA A 45 -35.89 10.79 14.59
N TYR A 46 -34.61 11.11 14.67
CA TYR A 46 -33.53 10.18 14.96
C TYR A 46 -33.06 10.36 16.41
N PRO A 47 -32.85 9.27 17.17
CA PRO A 47 -32.25 9.37 18.49
C PRO A 47 -30.78 9.80 18.37
N ARG A 48 -30.26 10.47 19.41
CA ARG A 48 -28.82 10.74 19.51
C ARG A 48 -28.06 9.43 19.59
N SER A 49 -27.05 9.27 18.73
CA SER A 49 -26.17 8.10 18.71
C SER A 49 -24.71 8.53 18.55
N PRO A 50 -23.77 7.93 19.32
CA PRO A 50 -22.34 8.18 19.16
C PRO A 50 -21.72 7.45 17.95
N ALA A 51 -22.50 6.62 17.23
CA ALA A 51 -21.97 5.75 16.18
C ALA A 51 -21.34 6.51 15.00
N MET A 52 -21.81 7.72 14.68
CA MET A 52 -21.17 8.58 13.69
C MET A 52 -19.71 8.90 14.07
N GLY A 53 -19.50 9.41 15.28
CA GLY A 53 -18.17 9.79 15.76
C GLY A 53 -17.24 8.58 15.92
N LEU A 54 -17.78 7.46 16.41
CA LEU A 54 -17.03 6.21 16.55
C LEU A 54 -16.65 5.61 15.18
N GLY A 55 -17.57 5.63 14.22
CA GLY A 55 -17.32 5.20 12.84
C GLY A 55 -16.24 6.04 12.14
N LEU A 56 -16.30 7.37 12.31
CA LEU A 56 -15.28 8.27 11.77
C LEU A 56 -13.92 8.06 12.43
N THR A 57 -13.89 7.91 13.76
CA THR A 57 -12.66 7.59 14.51
C THR A 57 -12.06 6.27 14.04
N SER A 58 -12.91 5.27 13.78
CA SER A 58 -12.50 3.97 13.24
C SER A 58 -11.85 4.09 11.86
N ALA A 59 -12.48 4.84 10.95
CA ALA A 59 -11.97 5.07 9.59
C ALA A 59 -10.64 5.85 9.60
N ILE A 60 -10.53 6.90 10.41
CA ILE A 60 -9.30 7.70 10.54
C ILE A 60 -8.16 6.87 11.11
N SER A 61 -8.42 6.08 12.16
CA SER A 61 -7.40 5.21 12.78
C SER A 61 -6.85 4.20 11.77
N LEU A 62 -7.72 3.60 10.96
CA LEU A 62 -7.33 2.68 9.89
C LEU A 62 -6.51 3.39 8.79
N LEU A 63 -6.93 4.59 8.39
CA LEU A 63 -6.20 5.39 7.39
C LEU A 63 -4.77 5.70 7.87
N ILE A 64 -4.62 6.13 9.13
CA ILE A 64 -3.30 6.42 9.71
C ILE A 64 -2.44 5.16 9.74
N ALA A 65 -3.00 4.01 10.15
CA ALA A 65 -2.29 2.73 10.13
C ALA A 65 -1.75 2.40 8.72
N GLN A 66 -2.60 2.53 7.70
CA GLN A 66 -2.24 2.24 6.32
C GLN A 66 -1.16 3.21 5.80
N LEU A 67 -1.25 4.49 6.13
CA LEU A 67 -0.24 5.49 5.77
C LEU A 67 1.11 5.19 6.42
N ILE A 68 1.14 4.84 7.70
CA ILE A 68 2.38 4.50 8.41
C ILE A 68 3.08 3.31 7.75
N VAL A 69 2.34 2.24 7.42
CA VAL A 69 2.93 1.07 6.75
C VAL A 69 3.47 1.45 5.37
N ASN A 70 2.72 2.20 4.56
CA ASN A 70 3.15 2.60 3.22
C ASN A 70 4.42 3.48 3.27
N VAL A 71 4.46 4.48 4.16
CA VAL A 71 5.62 5.36 4.32
C VAL A 71 6.83 4.59 4.88
N SER A 72 6.60 3.67 5.83
CA SER A 72 7.67 2.90 6.45
C SER A 72 8.26 1.83 5.52
N SER A 73 7.48 1.35 4.55
CA SER A 73 7.89 0.32 3.58
C SER A 73 8.78 0.88 2.45
N GLY A 74 8.69 2.19 2.19
CA GLY A 74 9.43 2.88 1.12
C GLY A 74 8.87 2.63 -0.30
N CYS A 75 9.39 3.36 -1.30
CA CYS A 75 8.97 3.18 -2.71
C CYS A 75 9.38 1.79 -3.19
N ILE A 76 8.40 0.95 -3.54
CA ILE A 76 8.61 -0.31 -4.26
C ILE A 76 9.42 -0.06 -5.56
N CYS A 77 9.17 1.09 -6.17
CA CYS A 77 9.76 1.69 -7.37
C CYS A 77 11.29 1.84 -7.34
N CYS A 78 11.89 2.06 -6.16
CA CYS A 78 13.32 2.29 -6.03
C CYS A 78 14.11 1.01 -5.70
N LYS A 79 13.45 -0.15 -5.58
CA LYS A 79 14.12 -1.43 -5.33
C LYS A 79 14.70 -1.98 -6.63
N ARG A 80 16.03 -1.97 -6.72
CA ARG A 80 16.87 -2.21 -7.91
C ARG A 80 16.71 -3.58 -8.60
N SER A 81 15.97 -4.55 -8.05
CA SER A 81 15.55 -5.72 -8.83
C SER A 81 14.45 -6.48 -8.08
N PRO A 82 13.21 -6.56 -8.59
CA PRO A 82 12.27 -7.58 -8.16
C PRO A 82 12.93 -8.91 -8.51
N ASN A 83 13.24 -9.74 -7.53
CA ASN A 83 13.73 -11.10 -7.80
C ASN A 83 12.52 -12.04 -7.72
N PRO A 84 11.79 -12.28 -8.83
CA PRO A 84 10.51 -13.02 -8.83
C PRO A 84 10.64 -14.48 -8.38
N SER A 85 11.86 -14.99 -8.28
CA SER A 85 12.19 -16.32 -7.75
C SER A 85 12.15 -16.41 -6.22
N ASN A 86 12.10 -15.29 -5.49
CA ASN A 86 12.06 -15.31 -4.03
C ASN A 86 10.61 -15.51 -3.51
N PRO A 87 10.29 -16.59 -2.77
CA PRO A 87 8.95 -16.84 -2.26
C PRO A 87 8.47 -15.74 -1.30
N ASN A 88 9.38 -15.12 -0.54
CA ASN A 88 9.05 -14.02 0.37
C ASN A 88 8.57 -12.78 -0.39
N TRP A 89 9.09 -12.53 -1.60
CA TRP A 89 8.64 -11.42 -2.42
C TRP A 89 7.19 -11.62 -2.90
N LYS A 90 6.85 -12.83 -3.33
CA LYS A 90 5.48 -13.17 -3.74
C LYS A 90 4.49 -13.04 -2.58
N ILE A 91 4.85 -13.52 -1.39
CA ILE A 91 4.03 -13.38 -0.18
C ILE A 91 3.83 -11.91 0.15
N ALA A 92 4.90 -11.10 0.17
CA ALA A 92 4.80 -9.67 0.45
C ALA A 92 3.88 -8.96 -0.56
N LEU A 93 4.02 -9.23 -1.86
CA LEU A 93 3.17 -8.65 -2.90
C LEU A 93 1.69 -9.05 -2.72
N LEU A 94 1.42 -10.33 -2.47
CA LEU A 94 0.06 -10.81 -2.26
C LEU A 94 -0.57 -10.18 -1.01
N SER A 95 0.14 -10.16 0.12
CA SER A 95 -0.31 -9.51 1.36
C SER A 95 -0.56 -8.02 1.15
N PHE A 96 0.29 -7.32 0.40
CA PHE A 96 0.10 -5.92 0.05
C PHE A 96 -1.20 -5.71 -0.73
N VAL A 97 -1.41 -6.45 -1.81
CA VAL A 97 -2.59 -6.32 -2.67
C VAL A 97 -3.87 -6.58 -1.87
N ILE A 98 -3.93 -7.69 -1.12
CA ILE A 98 -5.12 -8.01 -0.32
C ILE A 98 -5.33 -6.96 0.79
N SER A 99 -4.27 -6.50 1.46
CA SER A 99 -4.39 -5.47 2.50
C SER A 99 -5.01 -4.17 1.98
N TRP A 100 -4.68 -3.78 0.74
CA TRP A 100 -5.20 -2.59 0.08
C TRP A 100 -6.68 -2.73 -0.28
N PHE A 101 -7.08 -3.87 -0.84
CA PHE A 101 -8.50 -4.12 -1.13
C PHE A 101 -9.32 -4.15 0.16
N SER A 102 -8.86 -4.87 1.18
CA SER A 102 -9.51 -4.88 2.50
C SER A 102 -9.59 -3.49 3.11
N PHE A 103 -8.52 -2.69 3.00
CA PHE A 103 -8.48 -1.30 3.46
C PHE A 103 -9.56 -0.45 2.80
N ILE A 104 -9.62 -0.45 1.47
CA ILE A 104 -10.59 0.37 0.71
C ILE A 104 -12.02 0.00 1.10
N ILE A 105 -12.33 -1.30 1.13
CA ILE A 105 -13.67 -1.76 1.49
C ILE A 105 -14.00 -1.40 2.94
N ALA A 106 -13.10 -1.66 3.88
CA ALA A 106 -13.30 -1.31 5.28
C ALA A 106 -13.52 0.19 5.48
N PHE A 107 -12.68 1.02 4.87
CA PHE A 107 -12.74 2.48 4.96
C PHE A 107 -14.07 3.02 4.42
N LEU A 108 -14.51 2.52 3.26
CA LEU A 108 -15.81 2.91 2.68
C LEU A 108 -16.98 2.46 3.54
N LEU A 109 -16.96 1.24 4.10
CA LEU A 109 -18.02 0.75 4.99
C LEU A 109 -18.11 1.60 6.26
N LEU A 110 -16.98 1.92 6.88
CA LEU A 110 -16.93 2.72 8.11
C LEU A 110 -17.38 4.17 7.87
N LEU A 111 -16.92 4.81 6.78
CA LEU A 111 -17.35 6.16 6.42
C LEU A 111 -18.82 6.21 6.02
N THR A 112 -19.28 5.27 5.20
CA THR A 112 -20.67 5.20 4.77
C THR A 112 -21.58 4.93 5.97
N GLY A 113 -21.18 4.02 6.86
CA GLY A 113 -21.88 3.79 8.13
C GLY A 113 -21.96 5.06 8.98
N ALA A 114 -20.85 5.80 9.10
CA ALA A 114 -20.83 7.05 9.87
C ALA A 114 -21.73 8.14 9.24
N ALA A 115 -21.63 8.34 7.92
CA ALA A 115 -22.41 9.34 7.20
C ALA A 115 -23.91 9.04 7.21
N LEU A 116 -24.29 7.78 6.99
CA LEU A 116 -25.69 7.35 7.00
C LEU A 116 -26.28 7.30 8.42
N ASN A 117 -25.44 7.30 9.47
CA ASN A 117 -25.89 7.42 10.86
C ASN A 117 -26.05 8.90 11.30
N ASP A 118 -25.57 9.86 10.50
CA ASP A 118 -25.81 11.31 10.69
C ASP A 118 -26.91 11.85 9.76
N GLN A 119 -27.22 11.13 8.68
CA GLN A 119 -28.30 11.53 7.78
C GLN A 119 -29.66 11.45 8.48
N HIS A 120 -30.26 12.63 8.59
CA HIS A 120 -31.67 12.81 8.87
C HIS A 120 -32.39 12.66 7.51
N GLY A 121 -33.39 11.76 7.44
CA GLY A 121 -33.98 11.21 6.21
C GLY A 121 -34.07 12.15 5.00
N GLY A 122 -33.79 11.60 3.81
CA GLY A 122 -33.86 12.31 2.53
C GLY A 122 -35.12 11.93 1.76
N GLY A 123 -35.91 12.93 1.38
CA GLY A 123 -37.03 12.75 0.48
C GLY A 123 -36.57 12.31 -0.91
N THR A 124 -37.33 11.43 -1.54
CA THR A 124 -37.03 10.90 -2.88
C THR A 124 -38.27 10.91 -3.73
N MET A 125 -38.11 11.23 -5.01
CA MET A 125 -39.20 11.28 -5.97
C MET A 125 -39.28 9.97 -6.74
N TYR A 126 -40.35 9.20 -6.55
CA TYR A 126 -40.67 8.03 -7.37
C TYR A 126 -42.10 8.18 -7.91
N PHE A 127 -42.27 8.07 -9.23
CA PHE A 127 -43.59 8.11 -9.90
C PHE A 127 -44.48 9.32 -9.54
N GLY A 128 -43.90 10.53 -9.53
CA GLY A 128 -44.65 11.78 -9.31
C GLY A 128 -45.23 11.94 -7.90
N ASN A 129 -44.99 10.99 -6.98
CA ASN A 129 -45.36 11.08 -5.58
C ASN A 129 -44.10 11.24 -4.71
N TYR A 130 -44.17 12.16 -3.75
CA TYR A 130 -43.08 12.41 -2.80
C TYR A 130 -43.17 11.37 -1.69
N TYR A 131 -42.33 10.34 -1.74
CA TYR A 131 -42.20 9.38 -0.64
C TYR A 131 -40.98 9.74 0.18
N TYR A 132 -41.19 10.01 1.47
CA TYR A 132 -40.12 10.24 2.43
C TYR A 132 -39.79 8.92 3.11
N TYR A 133 -38.56 8.46 2.99
CA TYR A 133 -38.10 7.28 3.73
C TYR A 133 -36.99 7.65 4.70
N CYS A 134 -37.18 7.25 5.95
CA CYS A 134 -36.14 7.35 6.97
C CYS A 134 -35.11 6.24 6.70
N TYR A 135 -33.96 6.61 6.16
CA TYR A 135 -32.88 5.66 5.96
C TYR A 135 -32.21 5.32 7.29
N VAL A 136 -31.87 4.05 7.49
CA VAL A 136 -31.11 3.56 8.65
C VAL A 136 -30.04 2.59 8.18
N VAL A 137 -28.85 2.70 8.76
CA VAL A 137 -27.71 1.82 8.47
C VAL A 137 -28.09 0.36 8.70
N LYS A 138 -27.89 -0.48 7.68
CA LYS A 138 -28.13 -1.91 7.78
C LYS A 138 -27.24 -2.55 8.87
N PRO A 139 -27.76 -3.56 9.60
CA PRO A 139 -26.93 -4.36 10.49
C PRO A 139 -25.73 -4.94 9.75
N GLY A 140 -24.57 -4.89 10.39
CA GLY A 140 -23.34 -5.51 9.90
C GLY A 140 -22.43 -4.60 9.08
N VAL A 141 -22.85 -3.37 8.73
CA VAL A 141 -21.99 -2.45 7.96
C VAL A 141 -20.75 -2.05 8.77
N PHE A 142 -20.93 -1.64 10.03
CA PHE A 142 -19.79 -1.28 10.88
C PHE A 142 -19.02 -2.51 11.34
N ALA A 143 -19.71 -3.62 11.66
CA ALA A 143 -19.03 -4.87 12.01
C ALA A 143 -18.18 -5.43 10.86
N GLY A 144 -18.70 -5.40 9.62
CA GLY A 144 -17.96 -5.81 8.43
C GLY A 144 -16.75 -4.91 8.20
N GLY A 145 -16.92 -3.59 8.35
CA GLY A 145 -15.82 -2.63 8.32
C GLY A 145 -14.74 -2.92 9.37
N ALA A 146 -15.13 -3.22 10.61
CA ALA A 146 -14.21 -3.56 11.70
C ALA A 146 -13.45 -4.88 11.48
N ILE A 147 -14.10 -5.91 10.93
CA ILE A 147 -13.43 -7.18 10.62
C ILE A 147 -12.43 -6.99 9.48
N LEU A 148 -12.84 -6.27 8.42
CA LEU A 148 -11.97 -5.98 7.28
C LEU A 148 -10.81 -5.04 7.66
N SER A 149 -11.00 -4.14 8.63
CA SER A 149 -9.91 -3.28 9.13
C SER A 149 -8.85 -4.11 9.87
N LEU A 150 -9.25 -5.09 10.69
CA LEU A 150 -8.31 -6.04 11.31
C LEU A 150 -7.57 -6.86 10.25
N ALA A 151 -8.29 -7.43 9.28
CA ALA A 151 -7.68 -8.21 8.21
C ALA A 151 -6.67 -7.36 7.41
N SER A 152 -7.04 -6.12 7.07
CA SER A 152 -6.18 -5.18 6.37
C SER A 152 -4.89 -4.89 7.16
N VAL A 153 -5.01 -4.55 8.45
CA VAL A 153 -3.85 -4.24 9.30
C VAL A 153 -2.95 -5.45 9.51
N LEU A 154 -3.52 -6.63 9.73
CA LEU A 154 -2.76 -7.87 9.87
C LEU A 154 -1.95 -8.17 8.60
N LEU A 155 -2.57 -8.09 7.43
CA LEU A 155 -1.91 -8.29 6.14
C LEU A 155 -0.86 -7.21 5.86
N ALA A 156 -1.11 -5.97 6.25
CA ALA A 156 -0.16 -4.86 6.13
C ALA A 156 1.08 -5.07 7.02
N ILE A 157 0.91 -5.59 8.24
CA ILE A 157 2.00 -5.98 9.13
C ILE A 157 2.79 -7.14 8.54
N VAL A 158 2.13 -8.18 8.03
CA VAL A 158 2.79 -9.31 7.36
C VAL A 158 3.63 -8.81 6.19
N TYR A 159 3.03 -7.99 5.32
CA TYR A 159 3.74 -7.34 4.21
C TYR A 159 4.99 -6.59 4.69
N TYR A 160 4.85 -5.73 5.71
CA TYR A 160 5.97 -4.96 6.25
C TYR A 160 7.08 -5.86 6.82
N LEU A 161 6.73 -6.89 7.58
CA LEU A 161 7.70 -7.83 8.16
C LEU A 161 8.43 -8.60 7.07
N THR A 162 7.72 -9.16 6.09
CA THR A 162 8.30 -9.93 4.99
C THR A 162 9.24 -9.06 4.14
N LEU A 163 8.88 -7.79 3.91
CA LEU A 163 9.75 -6.84 3.23
C LEU A 163 11.05 -6.55 3.98
N ASN A 164 10.98 -6.34 5.30
CA ASN A 164 12.17 -6.08 6.11
C ASN A 164 13.04 -7.33 6.27
N LEU A 165 12.43 -8.51 6.34
CA LEU A 165 13.15 -9.77 6.40
C LEU A 165 13.94 -10.04 5.10
N ALA A 166 13.32 -9.76 3.95
CA ALA A 166 14.00 -9.85 2.66
C ALA A 166 15.18 -8.86 2.55
N LYS A 167 15.04 -7.66 3.12
CA LYS A 167 16.13 -6.66 3.16
C LYS A 167 17.34 -7.16 3.97
N ASN A 168 17.10 -7.78 5.12
CA ASN A 168 18.17 -8.24 6.02
C ASN A 168 18.88 -9.50 5.51
N ASN A 169 18.16 -10.38 4.78
CA ASN A 169 18.74 -11.61 4.21
C ASN A 169 19.41 -11.39 2.83
N SER A 170 19.39 -10.17 2.30
CA SER A 170 20.10 -9.84 1.07
C SER A 170 21.58 -9.61 1.38
N PRO A 171 22.54 -10.37 0.81
CA PRO A 171 23.98 -10.13 1.03
C PRO A 171 24.50 -8.82 0.41
N LEU A 172 23.62 -7.98 -0.16
CA LEU A 172 23.96 -6.80 -0.96
C LEU A 172 23.90 -5.49 -0.17
N TRP A 173 23.30 -5.46 1.03
CA TRP A 173 23.10 -4.22 1.78
C TRP A 173 24.08 -4.07 2.96
N GLY A 174 25.36 -4.33 2.69
CA GLY A 174 26.46 -4.22 3.66
C GLY A 174 27.55 -3.20 3.32
N ASN A 175 27.52 -2.53 2.16
CA ASN A 175 28.51 -1.52 1.79
C ASN A 175 27.89 -0.41 0.94
N PRO A 176 28.35 0.85 1.03
CA PRO A 176 28.07 1.85 0.01
C PRO A 176 28.57 1.31 -1.34
N ALA A 177 27.74 1.45 -2.37
CA ALA A 177 28.01 0.93 -3.70
C ALA A 177 29.44 1.33 -4.15
N PRO A 178 30.21 0.42 -4.79
CA PRO A 178 31.33 0.90 -5.58
C PRO A 178 30.71 1.82 -6.64
N SER A 179 31.21 3.06 -6.67
CA SER A 179 30.91 4.06 -7.69
C SER A 179 30.62 3.36 -9.02
N GLN A 180 29.41 3.56 -9.56
CA GLN A 180 29.10 3.17 -10.92
C GLN A 180 30.21 3.73 -11.80
N GLY A 181 31.09 2.86 -12.27
CA GLY A 181 32.09 3.22 -13.25
C GLY A 181 31.33 3.73 -14.46
N ILE A 182 31.48 5.03 -14.73
CA ILE A 182 31.16 5.61 -16.03
C ILE A 182 31.87 4.70 -17.04
N ALA A 183 31.11 4.05 -17.93
CA ALA A 183 31.67 3.30 -19.03
C ALA A 183 32.30 4.31 -20.00
N LEU A 184 33.54 4.72 -19.70
CA LEU A 184 34.42 5.32 -20.69
C LEU A 184 34.66 4.23 -21.73
N GLY A 185 34.02 4.36 -22.89
CA GLY A 185 34.26 3.47 -24.02
C GLY A 185 35.74 3.50 -24.35
N GLN A 186 36.47 2.47 -23.92
CA GLN A 186 37.89 2.34 -24.18
C GLN A 186 38.07 1.83 -25.61
N PRO A 187 38.67 2.60 -26.54
CA PRO A 187 38.91 2.11 -27.89
C PRO A 187 39.88 0.93 -27.82
N GLN A 188 39.47 -0.25 -28.30
CA GLN A 188 40.40 -1.34 -28.50
C GLN A 188 41.21 -1.07 -29.76
N PHE A 189 42.51 -0.82 -29.59
CA PHE A 189 43.47 -0.91 -30.68
C PHE A 189 43.89 -2.38 -30.87
N PRO A 190 44.04 -2.87 -32.12
CA PRO A 190 44.48 -4.23 -32.38
C PRO A 190 45.90 -4.47 -31.83
N PRO A 191 46.26 -5.72 -31.47
CA PRO A 191 47.54 -6.04 -30.85
C PRO A 191 48.72 -5.68 -31.76
N GLN A 192 49.67 -4.94 -31.18
CA GLN A 192 50.95 -4.62 -31.80
C GLN A 192 51.77 -5.92 -31.88
N ASN A 193 51.85 -6.51 -33.07
CA ASN A 193 52.65 -7.69 -33.33
C ASN A 193 54.13 -7.33 -33.12
N THR A 194 54.80 -7.95 -32.16
CA THR A 194 56.24 -7.78 -31.84
C THR A 194 57.16 -8.44 -32.88
N GLN A 195 56.86 -8.27 -34.16
CA GLN A 195 57.84 -8.52 -35.21
C GLN A 195 58.46 -7.17 -35.58
N GLN A 196 59.75 -7.05 -35.30
CA GLN A 196 60.58 -5.93 -35.73
C GLN A 196 60.28 -5.62 -37.22
N PRO A 197 60.09 -4.34 -37.60
CA PRO A 197 60.01 -4.02 -39.02
C PRO A 197 61.35 -4.37 -39.65
N VAL A 198 61.33 -5.34 -40.57
CA VAL A 198 62.47 -5.59 -41.46
C VAL A 198 62.57 -4.38 -42.38
N PHE A 199 63.46 -3.45 -42.04
CA PHE A 199 63.86 -2.38 -42.94
C PHE A 199 64.62 -3.01 -44.10
N VAL A 200 63.94 -3.16 -45.23
CA VAL A 200 64.59 -3.49 -46.50
C VAL A 200 65.28 -2.22 -46.99
N HIS A 201 66.60 -2.30 -47.17
CA HIS A 201 67.38 -1.18 -47.71
C HIS A 201 66.98 -0.92 -49.17
N GLU A 202 66.75 0.36 -49.51
CA GLU A 202 66.32 0.85 -50.84
C GLU A 202 67.12 0.27 -52.02
N ASP A 203 68.38 -0.11 -51.79
CA ASP A 203 69.32 -0.66 -52.79
C ASP A 203 68.87 -2.01 -53.38
N THR A 204 67.91 -2.68 -52.74
CA THR A 204 67.38 -3.98 -53.19
C THR A 204 66.42 -3.83 -54.37
N TYR A 205 65.77 -2.67 -54.55
CA TYR A 205 64.80 -2.45 -55.63
C TYR A 205 65.48 -2.09 -56.96
N VAL A 206 66.59 -1.35 -56.92
CA VAL A 206 67.28 -0.85 -58.13
C VAL A 206 67.96 -1.98 -58.91
N ARG A 207 68.43 -3.05 -58.24
CA ARG A 207 69.13 -4.16 -58.90
C ARG A 207 68.24 -5.08 -59.76
N ARG A 208 66.91 -4.96 -59.67
CA ARG A 208 65.97 -5.75 -60.50
C ARG A 208 65.49 -5.05 -61.76
N GLN A 209 65.77 -3.77 -61.96
CA GLN A 209 65.28 -3.03 -63.12
C GLN A 209 66.25 -3.02 -64.32
N TYR A 210 67.46 -3.57 -64.18
CA TYR A 210 68.48 -3.57 -65.23
C TYR A 210 69.07 -4.95 -65.55
N ALA A 211 68.30 -6.03 -65.35
CA ALA A 211 68.64 -7.37 -65.81
C ALA A 211 67.60 -7.87 -66.83
#